data_AF-A0A6P1IY09-F1
#
_entry.id   AF-A0A6P1IY09-F1
#
_cell.length_a   1.000
_cell.length_b   1.000
_cell.length_c   1.000
_cell.angle_alpha   90.00
_cell.angle_beta   90.00
_cell.angle_gamma   90.00
#
_symmetry.space_group_name_H-M   'P 1'
#
loop_
_entity.id
_entity.type
_entity.pdbx_description
1 polymer ?
#
loop_
_entity_poly.entity_id
_entity_poly.type
_entity_poly.pdbx_seq_one_letter_code
_entity_poly.pdbx_strand_id
1 'polypeptide(L)'
;MQALQQASEPRRPPSRHMPFEHGLQKNLGLDAPLHGFYRHNSWLYRRCRQSVLNPSGARSNQTPSEMTFMNALTSIDQSQGTGSTVLYNGPHSTCSQKVRLALWEKSIAFVDRRMNLAQNEHLEDWYLQLNPNGVVPTLVHESEVVTDSSVINEYLEEVFPQVPLMPRTAIERARMRAWRQYIDEVPTPAIRVPSFNAYILKMWNNVPDAEFQALVEKRTVRKHLYQKIGRKGFAEHEVREALERLRQTLLRMESSLRSGPWLCGEPFTLADISIVPTVVRLETLGYTHMWRDLPGVASWYEAVKRRPSFSATYHEASRPPLPTAQNTHAQDASQGFC
;
A
#
# COMPACT_ATOMS: atom_id res chain seq x y z
N MET A 1 28.41 7.06 -72.36
CA MET A 1 27.15 6.35 -72.09
C MET A 1 26.75 6.71 -70.67
N GLN A 2 25.80 7.64 -70.46
CA GLN A 2 24.41 7.36 -70.04
C GLN A 2 24.32 6.42 -68.82
N ALA A 3 23.54 6.62 -67.76
CA ALA A 3 22.67 7.68 -67.25
C ALA A 3 22.16 7.22 -65.84
N LEU A 4 21.83 8.18 -64.97
CA LEU A 4 20.72 8.23 -63.99
C LEU A 4 20.28 6.99 -63.17
N GLN A 5 20.54 7.07 -61.86
CA GLN A 5 19.56 7.23 -60.76
C GLN A 5 18.23 6.45 -60.81
N GLN A 6 17.98 5.59 -59.80
CA GLN A 6 16.76 5.62 -58.97
C GLN A 6 16.79 4.59 -57.82
N ALA A 7 16.31 5.04 -56.67
CA ALA A 7 16.12 4.30 -55.44
C ALA A 7 14.90 3.36 -55.52
N SER A 8 14.95 2.22 -54.83
CA SER A 8 13.79 1.36 -54.57
C SER A 8 13.71 0.98 -53.09
N GLU A 9 12.64 1.43 -52.43
CA GLU A 9 12.28 1.13 -51.04
C GLU A 9 12.04 -0.37 -50.78
N PRO A 10 12.32 -0.89 -49.57
CA PRO A 10 11.89 -2.22 -49.17
C PRO A 10 10.41 -2.24 -48.77
N ARG A 11 9.63 -3.08 -49.48
CA ARG A 11 8.18 -3.28 -49.32
C ARG A 11 7.81 -3.85 -47.94
N ARG A 12 6.79 -3.27 -47.29
CA ARG A 12 6.14 -3.84 -46.08
C ARG A 12 5.36 -5.12 -46.43
N PRO A 13 5.36 -6.15 -45.56
CA PRO A 13 4.49 -7.30 -45.71
C PRO A 13 3.02 -6.96 -45.37
N PRO A 14 2.04 -7.64 -45.98
CA PRO A 14 0.62 -7.33 -45.82
C PRO A 14 0.08 -7.78 -44.45
N SER A 15 -0.84 -6.97 -43.91
CA SER A 15 -1.58 -7.21 -42.67
C SER A 15 -2.47 -8.46 -42.78
N ARG A 16 -2.20 -9.49 -41.97
CA ARG A 16 -3.16 -10.57 -41.74
C ARG A 16 -4.25 -10.09 -40.78
N HIS A 17 -5.42 -9.79 -41.34
CA HIS A 17 -6.67 -9.88 -40.61
C HIS A 17 -7.04 -11.36 -40.45
N MET A 18 -7.29 -11.80 -39.21
CA MET A 18 -8.09 -13.00 -38.92
C MET A 18 -9.10 -12.64 -37.82
N PRO A 19 -10.39 -12.97 -38.01
CA PRO A 19 -11.48 -12.59 -37.12
C PRO A 19 -11.65 -13.64 -36.02
N PHE A 20 -11.69 -13.23 -34.76
CA PHE A 20 -12.12 -14.08 -33.65
C PHE A 20 -12.91 -13.26 -32.62
N GLU A 21 -13.99 -12.62 -33.08
CA GLU A 21 -15.10 -12.26 -32.22
C GLU A 21 -16.31 -13.04 -32.73
N HIS A 22 -16.67 -14.12 -32.02
CA HIS A 22 -18.00 -14.71 -31.86
C HIS A 22 -17.84 -16.18 -31.46
N GLY A 23 -17.82 -16.42 -30.15
CA GLY A 23 -17.83 -17.79 -29.64
C GLY A 23 -17.38 -17.94 -28.21
N LEU A 24 -17.89 -17.14 -27.26
CA LEU A 24 -17.87 -17.43 -25.81
C LEU A 24 -18.73 -16.41 -25.03
N GLN A 25 -19.95 -16.16 -25.52
CA GLN A 25 -21.01 -15.48 -24.77
C GLN A 25 -22.27 -16.32 -24.89
N LYS A 26 -22.33 -17.41 -24.13
CA LYS A 26 -23.53 -18.19 -23.78
C LYS A 26 -23.05 -19.35 -22.93
N ASN A 27 -22.95 -19.11 -21.61
CA ASN A 27 -23.08 -20.14 -20.56
C ASN A 27 -22.93 -19.61 -19.11
N LEU A 28 -22.97 -18.29 -18.85
CA LEU A 28 -22.90 -17.79 -17.47
C LEU A 28 -23.96 -16.76 -17.05
N GLY A 29 -24.95 -16.40 -17.89
CA GLY A 29 -26.13 -15.65 -17.42
C GLY A 29 -25.85 -14.37 -16.61
N LEU A 30 -24.78 -13.63 -16.93
CA LEU A 30 -24.40 -12.37 -16.29
C LEU A 30 -24.44 -11.25 -17.32
N ASP A 31 -25.58 -10.56 -17.41
CA ASP A 31 -25.76 -9.36 -18.23
C ASP A 31 -25.30 -8.11 -17.45
N ALA A 32 -23.98 -7.94 -17.28
CA ALA A 32 -23.38 -6.63 -16.99
C ALA A 32 -21.84 -6.66 -17.19
N PRO A 33 -21.26 -5.79 -18.05
CA PRO A 33 -19.82 -5.69 -18.16
C PRO A 33 -19.22 -4.92 -16.97
N LEU A 34 -18.24 -5.53 -16.29
CA LEU A 34 -17.42 -4.99 -15.19
C LEU A 34 -16.55 -3.76 -15.56
N HIS A 35 -16.79 -3.13 -16.71
CA HIS A 35 -15.99 -2.03 -17.25
C HIS A 35 -16.43 -0.62 -16.79
N GLY A 36 -17.51 -0.51 -16.00
CA GLY A 36 -18.14 0.77 -15.62
C GLY A 36 -17.56 1.48 -14.41
N PHE A 37 -16.83 0.79 -13.52
CA PHE A 37 -16.54 1.33 -12.18
C PHE A 37 -15.48 2.44 -12.17
N TYR A 38 -14.44 2.35 -13.02
CA TYR A 38 -13.41 3.39 -13.11
C TYR A 38 -13.80 4.57 -14.03
N ARG A 39 -14.68 4.36 -15.01
CA ARG A 39 -15.11 5.45 -15.91
C ARG A 39 -16.12 6.39 -15.25
N HIS A 40 -16.98 5.89 -14.36
CA HIS A 40 -18.01 6.70 -13.71
C HIS A 40 -17.42 7.82 -12.85
N ASN A 41 -16.33 7.55 -12.12
CA ASN A 41 -15.62 8.57 -11.34
C ASN A 41 -14.92 9.60 -12.23
N SER A 42 -14.35 9.20 -13.37
CA SER A 42 -13.79 10.16 -14.34
C SER A 42 -14.84 11.03 -15.02
N TRP A 43 -16.09 10.56 -15.16
CA TRP A 43 -17.18 11.31 -15.77
C TRP A 43 -17.76 12.35 -14.83
N LEU A 44 -18.05 12.00 -13.57
CA LEU A 44 -18.42 12.96 -12.53
C LEU A 44 -17.32 14.01 -12.37
N TYR A 45 -16.06 13.58 -12.39
CA TYR A 45 -14.90 14.45 -12.30
C TYR A 45 -14.74 15.39 -13.52
N ARG A 46 -14.86 14.88 -14.76
CA ARG A 46 -14.86 15.72 -15.99
C ARG A 46 -16.04 16.69 -16.05
N ARG A 47 -17.20 16.29 -15.55
CA ARG A 47 -18.41 17.13 -15.46
C ARG A 47 -18.22 18.26 -14.45
N CYS A 48 -17.58 18.00 -13.30
CA CYS A 48 -17.23 19.03 -12.32
C CYS A 48 -16.17 20.03 -12.85
N ARG A 49 -15.20 19.56 -13.65
CA ARG A 49 -14.20 20.44 -14.29
C ARG A 49 -14.83 21.45 -15.26
N GLN A 50 -15.92 21.09 -15.94
CA GLN A 50 -16.66 22.04 -16.79
C GLN A 50 -17.45 23.09 -15.98
N SER A 51 -17.96 22.75 -14.78
CA SER A 51 -18.65 23.72 -13.92
C SER A 51 -17.73 24.73 -13.24
N VAL A 52 -16.45 24.37 -13.00
CA VAL A 52 -15.45 25.30 -12.44
C VAL A 52 -14.92 26.26 -13.53
N LEU A 53 -14.86 25.82 -14.79
CA LEU A 53 -14.43 26.65 -15.92
C LEU A 53 -15.57 27.47 -16.55
N ASN A 54 -16.84 27.24 -16.17
CA ASN A 54 -17.98 27.97 -16.68
C ASN A 54 -19.11 28.09 -15.61
N PRO A 55 -19.10 29.13 -14.75
CA PRO A 55 -19.96 29.21 -13.56
C PRO A 55 -21.45 29.47 -13.84
N SER A 56 -21.87 29.59 -15.11
CA SER A 56 -23.24 29.94 -15.51
C SER A 56 -24.15 28.75 -15.87
N GLY A 57 -23.73 27.50 -15.65
CA GLY A 57 -24.53 26.34 -16.10
C GLY A 57 -24.36 25.06 -15.30
N ALA A 58 -24.70 25.04 -14.00
CA ALA A 58 -25.21 23.87 -13.27
C ALA A 58 -25.35 24.18 -11.77
N ARG A 59 -26.47 24.80 -11.35
CA ARG A 59 -26.94 24.75 -9.96
C ARG A 59 -28.28 24.01 -9.95
N SER A 60 -28.24 22.69 -9.83
CA SER A 60 -29.31 21.89 -9.21
C SER A 60 -28.95 20.41 -9.31
N ASN A 61 -29.12 19.69 -8.20
CA ASN A 61 -28.95 18.24 -8.01
C ASN A 61 -27.55 17.73 -7.64
N GLN A 62 -26.83 18.42 -6.74
CA GLN A 62 -25.74 17.78 -5.99
C GLN A 62 -26.28 17.25 -4.65
N THR A 63 -25.96 16.02 -4.32
CA THR A 63 -26.30 15.39 -3.03
C THR A 63 -25.43 15.97 -1.90
N PRO A 64 -25.88 15.91 -0.64
CA PRO A 64 -25.07 16.33 0.52
C PRO A 64 -23.70 15.62 0.61
N SER A 65 -23.64 14.35 0.17
CA SER A 65 -22.40 13.57 0.06
C SER A 65 -21.45 14.11 -1.01
N GLU A 66 -21.96 14.50 -2.17
CA GLU A 66 -21.15 15.12 -3.24
C GLU A 66 -20.65 16.50 -2.83
N MET A 67 -21.47 17.30 -2.14
CA MET A 67 -21.02 18.59 -1.58
C MET A 67 -19.95 18.39 -0.50
N THR A 68 -20.06 17.37 0.35
CA THR A 68 -19.04 17.06 1.37
C THR A 68 -17.72 16.61 0.73
N PHE A 69 -17.80 15.78 -0.30
CA PHE A 69 -16.63 15.35 -1.08
C PHE A 69 -15.96 16.51 -1.83
N MET A 70 -16.76 17.35 -2.49
CA MET A 70 -16.26 18.54 -3.16
C MET A 70 -15.67 19.54 -2.17
N ASN A 71 -16.26 19.72 -0.99
CA ASN A 71 -15.71 20.57 0.06
C ASN A 71 -14.41 19.98 0.65
N ALA A 72 -14.31 18.64 0.78
CA ALA A 72 -13.08 17.98 1.17
C ALA A 72 -11.96 18.23 0.14
N LEU A 73 -12.25 18.10 -1.16
CA LEU A 73 -11.30 18.40 -2.23
C LEU A 73 -10.98 19.90 -2.34
N THR A 74 -11.95 20.79 -2.13
CA THR A 74 -11.76 22.25 -2.23
C THR A 74 -11.02 22.81 -1.01
N SER A 75 -11.21 22.23 0.18
CA SER A 75 -10.43 22.59 1.38
C SER A 75 -8.96 22.16 1.30
N ILE A 76 -8.63 21.18 0.46
CA ILE A 76 -7.25 20.82 0.11
C ILE A 76 -6.62 21.92 -0.76
N ASP A 77 -7.41 22.52 -1.66
CA ASP A 77 -6.96 23.52 -2.64
C ASP A 77 -6.72 24.92 -2.02
N GLN A 78 -7.49 25.30 -0.99
CA GLN A 78 -7.45 26.66 -0.44
C GLN A 78 -6.29 26.96 0.53
N SER A 79 -5.43 25.99 0.89
CA SER A 79 -4.39 26.24 1.91
C SER A 79 -2.95 26.36 1.42
N GLN A 80 -2.57 25.92 0.21
CA GLN A 80 -1.22 26.15 -0.37
C GLN A 80 -1.27 25.93 -1.90
N GLY A 81 -0.76 26.88 -2.68
CA GLY A 81 -0.87 26.89 -4.14
C GLY A 81 -0.15 25.75 -4.88
N THR A 82 -0.74 25.36 -6.02
CA THR A 82 -0.22 24.51 -7.11
C THR A 82 0.33 23.13 -6.72
N GLY A 83 -0.37 22.04 -7.09
CA GLY A 83 0.20 20.68 -7.11
C GLY A 83 0.14 19.89 -5.79
N SER A 84 -0.97 19.95 -5.07
CA SER A 84 -1.11 19.35 -3.73
C SER A 84 -0.92 17.82 -3.74
N THR A 85 0.13 17.33 -3.07
CA THR A 85 0.29 15.92 -2.72
C THR A 85 -0.23 15.71 -1.30
N VAL A 86 -1.30 14.94 -1.13
CA VAL A 86 -1.94 14.65 0.16
C VAL A 86 -1.88 13.15 0.43
N LEU A 87 -1.39 12.76 1.60
CA LEU A 87 -1.37 11.36 2.02
C LEU A 87 -2.34 11.13 3.18
N TYR A 88 -3.48 10.48 2.90
CA TYR A 88 -4.37 9.96 3.93
C TYR A 88 -3.80 8.66 4.50
N ASN A 89 -3.47 8.65 5.79
CA ASN A 89 -2.71 7.54 6.35
C ASN A 89 -2.92 7.31 7.86
N GLY A 90 -2.51 6.14 8.34
CA GLY A 90 -2.48 5.81 9.76
C GLY A 90 -1.04 5.77 10.29
N PRO A 91 -0.72 6.44 11.43
CA PRO A 91 0.63 6.48 11.98
C PRO A 91 1.24 5.10 12.24
N HIS A 92 0.43 4.14 12.68
CA HIS A 92 0.84 2.77 12.98
C HIS A 92 0.61 1.77 11.84
N SER A 93 0.02 2.20 10.72
CA SER A 93 -0.24 1.30 9.58
C SER A 93 1.07 1.00 8.86
N THR A 94 1.42 -0.27 8.73
CA THR A 94 2.64 -0.71 8.01
C THR A 94 2.60 -0.29 6.55
N CYS A 95 1.44 -0.37 5.89
CA CYS A 95 1.26 0.10 4.51
C CYS A 95 1.41 1.63 4.40
N SER A 96 0.98 2.38 5.42
CA SER A 96 1.16 3.84 5.46
C SER A 96 2.61 4.25 5.71
N GLN A 97 3.32 3.52 6.58
CA GLN A 97 4.75 3.71 6.82
C GLN A 97 5.56 3.46 5.54
N LYS A 98 5.19 2.44 4.75
CA LYS A 98 5.80 2.14 3.45
C LYS A 98 5.78 3.36 2.50
N VAL A 99 4.64 4.04 2.39
CA VAL A 99 4.50 5.21 1.51
C VAL A 99 5.21 6.43 2.07
N ARG A 100 5.13 6.66 3.40
CA ARG A 100 5.85 7.77 4.05
C ARG A 100 7.36 7.66 3.85
N LEU A 101 7.92 6.45 3.98
CA LEU A 101 9.34 6.21 3.69
C LEU A 101 9.69 6.65 2.27
N ALA A 102 8.91 6.24 1.26
CA ALA A 102 9.15 6.61 -0.13
C ALA A 102 9.08 8.13 -0.34
N LEU A 103 8.06 8.80 0.19
CA LEU A 103 7.92 10.26 0.09
C LEU A 103 9.13 11.00 0.71
N TRP A 104 9.56 10.57 1.91
CA TRP A 104 10.71 11.17 2.59
C TRP A 104 12.04 10.90 1.88
N GLU A 105 12.26 9.67 1.41
CA GLU A 105 13.46 9.33 0.62
C GLU A 105 13.56 10.19 -0.65
N LYS A 106 12.43 10.39 -1.32
CA LYS A 106 12.36 11.18 -2.55
C LYS A 106 12.33 12.69 -2.31
N SER A 107 12.32 13.13 -1.04
CA SER A 107 12.18 14.54 -0.66
C SER A 107 10.95 15.22 -1.27
N ILE A 108 9.84 14.49 -1.36
CA ILE A 108 8.58 15.00 -1.90
C ILE A 108 7.83 15.71 -0.76
N ALA A 109 7.47 16.99 -0.96
CA ALA A 109 6.60 17.71 -0.03
C ALA A 109 5.17 17.17 -0.13
N PHE A 110 4.55 16.89 1.03
CA PHE A 110 3.18 16.38 1.07
C PHE A 110 2.45 16.83 2.34
N VAL A 111 1.11 16.86 2.27
CA VAL A 111 0.24 17.06 3.42
C VAL A 111 -0.03 15.71 4.08
N ASP A 112 0.45 15.56 5.33
CA ASP A 112 0.26 14.37 6.15
C ASP A 112 -1.14 14.37 6.81
N ARG A 113 -2.15 13.80 6.13
CA ARG A 113 -3.51 13.66 6.66
C ARG A 113 -3.64 12.37 7.46
N ARG A 114 -3.49 12.50 8.78
CA ARG A 114 -3.57 11.38 9.72
C ARG A 114 -5.01 11.03 10.04
N MET A 115 -5.39 9.80 9.72
CA MET A 115 -6.70 9.23 9.98
C MET A 115 -6.74 8.57 11.36
N ASN A 116 -7.80 8.80 12.12
CA ASN A 116 -8.09 8.08 13.35
C ASN A 116 -8.70 6.71 13.05
N LEU A 117 -7.84 5.71 12.85
CA LEU A 117 -8.28 4.34 12.57
C LEU A 117 -9.04 3.70 13.73
N ALA A 118 -8.81 4.16 14.97
CA ALA A 118 -9.51 3.66 16.15
C ALA A 118 -10.97 4.12 16.21
N GLN A 119 -11.26 5.31 15.69
CA GLN A 119 -12.61 5.83 15.54
C GLN A 119 -13.24 5.47 14.19
N ASN A 120 -12.60 4.58 13.43
CA ASN A 120 -13.09 4.10 12.13
C ASN A 120 -13.29 5.18 11.06
N GLU A 121 -12.54 6.30 11.10
CA GLU A 121 -12.66 7.38 10.09
C GLU A 121 -12.45 6.87 8.65
N HIS A 122 -11.57 5.87 8.47
CA HIS A 122 -11.34 5.17 7.21
C HIS A 122 -12.55 4.39 6.65
N LEU A 123 -13.66 4.34 7.39
CA LEU A 123 -14.93 3.76 6.98
C LEU A 123 -16.02 4.83 6.86
N GLU A 124 -15.72 6.12 7.04
CA GLU A 124 -16.69 7.20 6.81
C GLU A 124 -16.99 7.37 5.32
N ASP A 125 -18.21 7.78 5.00
CA ASP A 125 -18.72 7.77 3.64
C ASP A 125 -17.92 8.69 2.71
N TRP A 126 -17.41 9.82 3.23
CA TRP A 126 -16.54 10.71 2.47
C TRP A 126 -15.19 10.07 2.13
N TYR A 127 -14.65 9.25 3.03
CA TYR A 127 -13.37 8.56 2.79
C TYR A 127 -13.58 7.35 1.87
N LEU A 128 -14.69 6.64 2.01
CA LEU A 128 -15.04 5.53 1.12
C LEU A 128 -15.27 6.00 -0.33
N GLN A 129 -15.66 7.25 -0.55
CA GLN A 129 -15.67 7.87 -1.89
C GLN A 129 -14.26 8.05 -2.47
N LEU A 130 -13.25 8.30 -1.63
CA LEU A 130 -11.84 8.34 -2.06
C LEU A 130 -11.27 6.93 -2.24
N ASN A 131 -11.47 6.06 -1.26
CA ASN A 131 -10.95 4.69 -1.25
C ASN A 131 -12.05 3.69 -0.88
N PRO A 132 -12.73 3.09 -1.88
CA PRO A 132 -13.80 2.13 -1.66
C PRO A 132 -13.39 0.86 -0.90
N ASN A 133 -12.08 0.57 -0.83
CA ASN A 133 -11.58 -0.55 -0.04
C ASN A 133 -11.60 -0.27 1.47
N GLY A 134 -11.88 0.97 1.91
CA GLY A 134 -11.96 1.31 3.32
C GLY A 134 -10.67 0.98 4.06
N VAL A 135 -9.52 1.32 3.47
CA VAL A 135 -8.18 1.10 4.03
C VAL A 135 -7.29 2.31 3.78
N VAL A 136 -6.18 2.39 4.51
CA VAL A 136 -5.09 3.35 4.30
C VAL A 136 -3.83 2.61 3.83
N PRO A 137 -2.90 3.27 3.11
CA PRO A 137 -2.92 4.68 2.69
C PRO A 137 -3.75 4.95 1.43
N THR A 138 -4.07 6.23 1.21
CA THR A 138 -4.59 6.79 -0.04
C THR A 138 -3.80 8.05 -0.36
N LEU A 139 -3.21 8.12 -1.55
CA LEU A 139 -2.55 9.32 -2.06
C LEU A 139 -3.54 10.08 -2.93
N VAL A 140 -3.67 11.39 -2.71
CA VAL A 140 -4.26 12.32 -3.67
C VAL A 140 -3.13 13.18 -4.19
N HIS A 141 -2.82 13.06 -5.48
CA HIS A 141 -1.82 13.90 -6.12
C HIS A 141 -2.52 14.78 -7.14
N GLU A 142 -2.45 16.08 -6.91
CA GLU A 142 -3.29 17.10 -7.56
C GLU A 142 -4.77 16.82 -7.30
N SER A 143 -5.38 16.04 -8.18
CA SER A 143 -6.81 15.70 -8.14
C SER A 143 -7.09 14.24 -8.46
N GLU A 144 -6.03 13.45 -8.66
CA GLU A 144 -6.12 12.04 -8.97
C GLU A 144 -5.86 11.23 -7.69
N VAL A 145 -6.67 10.19 -7.50
CA VAL A 145 -6.57 9.31 -6.34
C VAL A 145 -5.77 8.06 -6.74
N VAL A 146 -4.74 7.75 -5.96
CA VAL A 146 -3.94 6.52 -6.08
C VAL A 146 -4.07 5.73 -4.79
N THR A 147 -4.59 4.51 -4.90
CA THR A 147 -4.76 3.57 -3.78
C THR A 147 -3.77 2.42 -3.88
N ASP A 148 -3.62 1.66 -2.79
CA ASP A 148 -2.63 0.58 -2.61
C ASP A 148 -1.20 1.10 -2.40
N SER A 149 -0.55 0.71 -1.30
CA SER A 149 0.74 1.27 -0.90
C SER A 149 1.87 0.92 -1.88
N SER A 150 1.81 -0.23 -2.52
CA SER A 150 2.82 -0.67 -3.47
C SER A 150 2.60 -0.06 -4.85
N VAL A 151 1.35 0.21 -5.22
CA VAL A 151 1.01 0.97 -6.44
C VAL A 151 1.36 2.45 -6.27
N ILE A 152 1.02 3.06 -5.13
CA ILE A 152 1.40 4.44 -4.80
C ILE A 152 2.93 4.62 -4.94
N ASN A 153 3.72 3.69 -4.41
CA ASN A 153 5.17 3.80 -4.51
C ASN A 153 5.71 3.70 -5.95
N GLU A 154 5.14 2.86 -6.82
CA GLU A 154 5.53 2.85 -8.25
C GLU A 154 5.05 4.12 -8.97
N TYR A 155 3.86 4.63 -8.65
CA TYR A 155 3.38 5.92 -9.18
C TYR A 155 4.33 7.08 -8.84
N LEU A 156 4.85 7.13 -7.61
CA LEU A 156 5.82 8.14 -7.21
C LEU A 156 7.13 8.06 -8.02
N GLU A 157 7.54 6.88 -8.48
CA GLU A 157 8.71 6.72 -9.34
C GLU A 157 8.50 7.29 -10.75
N GLU A 158 7.28 7.17 -11.28
CA GLU A 158 6.94 7.69 -12.59
C GLU A 158 6.81 9.21 -12.59
N VAL A 159 6.24 9.78 -11.52
CA VAL A 159 5.94 11.21 -11.43
C VAL A 159 7.13 12.02 -10.87
N PHE A 160 7.93 11.45 -9.98
CA PHE A 160 9.06 12.13 -9.32
C PHE A 160 10.38 11.37 -9.55
N PRO A 161 10.94 11.36 -10.77
CA PRO A 161 12.08 10.52 -11.11
C PRO A 161 13.45 11.00 -10.58
N GLN A 162 13.52 12.14 -9.88
CA GLN A 162 14.76 12.82 -9.51
C GLN A 162 15.61 12.02 -8.51
N VAL A 163 14.94 11.38 -7.54
CA VAL A 163 15.56 10.46 -6.58
C VAL A 163 15.01 9.06 -6.86
N PRO A 164 15.70 8.24 -7.67
CA PRO A 164 15.18 6.96 -8.10
C PRO A 164 15.26 5.93 -6.95
N LEU A 165 14.15 5.26 -6.69
CA LEU A 165 14.05 4.08 -5.81
C LEU A 165 13.86 2.79 -6.61
N MET A 166 13.95 2.87 -7.94
CA MET A 166 14.00 1.74 -8.85
C MET A 166 15.36 1.59 -9.52
N PRO A 167 15.83 0.36 -9.74
CA PRO A 167 17.00 0.11 -10.56
C PRO A 167 16.87 0.63 -12.00
N ARG A 168 17.99 0.74 -12.71
CA ARG A 168 18.02 1.33 -14.06
C ARG A 168 17.63 0.34 -15.15
N THR A 169 18.12 -0.89 -15.09
CA THR A 169 17.88 -1.86 -16.17
C THR A 169 16.55 -2.59 -16.01
N ALA A 170 15.99 -3.05 -17.13
CA ALA A 170 14.72 -3.78 -17.12
C ALA A 170 14.77 -5.04 -16.25
N ILE A 171 15.88 -5.78 -16.27
CA ILE A 171 16.03 -7.01 -15.50
C ILE A 171 16.14 -6.75 -14.00
N GLU A 172 16.85 -5.70 -13.59
CA GLU A 172 16.94 -5.33 -12.17
C GLU A 172 15.59 -4.80 -11.65
N ARG A 173 14.87 -4.02 -12.46
CA ARG A 173 13.49 -3.61 -12.13
C ARG A 173 12.56 -4.80 -11.96
N ALA A 174 12.68 -5.82 -12.81
CA ALA A 174 11.90 -7.06 -12.67
C ALA A 174 12.23 -7.80 -11.36
N ARG A 175 13.51 -7.88 -10.99
CA ARG A 175 13.94 -8.49 -9.70
C ARG A 175 13.41 -7.72 -8.49
N MET A 176 13.49 -6.38 -8.52
CA MET A 176 12.93 -5.53 -7.48
C MET A 176 11.40 -5.69 -7.37
N ARG A 177 10.68 -5.76 -8.49
CA ARG A 177 9.23 -6.02 -8.51
C ARG A 177 8.87 -7.41 -7.98
N ALA A 178 9.67 -8.43 -8.27
CA ALA A 178 9.49 -9.76 -7.70
C ALA A 178 9.65 -9.75 -6.16
N TRP A 179 10.60 -8.97 -5.64
CA TRP A 179 10.71 -8.71 -4.21
C TRP A 179 9.48 -8.01 -3.64
N ARG A 180 9.03 -6.93 -4.26
CA ARG A 180 7.82 -6.20 -3.86
C ARG A 180 6.60 -7.12 -3.81
N GLN A 181 6.36 -7.88 -4.88
CA GLN A 181 5.25 -8.83 -4.95
C GLN A 181 5.32 -9.87 -3.81
N TYR A 182 6.49 -10.47 -3.61
CA TYR A 182 6.69 -11.42 -2.51
C TYR A 182 6.40 -10.78 -1.15
N ILE A 183 6.86 -9.53 -0.93
CA ILE A 183 6.65 -8.80 0.32
C ILE A 183 5.16 -8.54 0.57
N ASP A 184 4.41 -8.19 -0.47
CA ASP A 184 2.97 -7.93 -0.37
C ASP A 184 2.15 -9.20 -0.13
N GLU A 185 2.59 -10.34 -0.67
CA GLU A 185 1.90 -11.62 -0.53
C GLU A 185 2.27 -12.41 0.74
N VAL A 186 3.48 -12.22 1.27
CA VAL A 186 4.02 -13.08 2.34
C VAL A 186 4.17 -12.34 3.67
N PRO A 187 5.20 -11.50 3.90
CA PRO A 187 5.40 -10.87 5.20
C PRO A 187 4.34 -9.82 5.54
N THR A 188 3.78 -9.10 4.56
CA THR A 188 2.77 -8.07 4.81
C THR A 188 1.47 -8.63 5.44
N PRO A 189 0.88 -9.71 4.92
CA PRO A 189 -0.24 -10.37 5.60
C PRO A 189 0.21 -11.15 6.84
N ALA A 190 1.41 -11.76 6.86
CA ALA A 190 1.87 -12.51 8.02
C ALA A 190 2.05 -11.62 9.27
N ILE A 191 2.70 -10.45 9.15
CA ILE A 191 2.92 -9.55 10.29
C ILE A 191 1.62 -9.00 10.89
N ARG A 192 0.53 -9.00 10.11
CA ARG A 192 -0.81 -8.62 10.58
C ARG A 192 -1.25 -9.49 11.75
N VAL A 193 -0.96 -10.79 11.71
CA VAL A 193 -1.44 -11.78 12.68
C VAL A 193 -0.99 -11.45 14.11
N PRO A 194 0.32 -11.43 14.43
CA PRO A 194 0.77 -11.06 15.78
C PRO A 194 0.49 -9.58 16.10
N SER A 195 0.45 -8.69 15.10
CA SER A 195 0.11 -7.28 15.32
C SER A 195 -1.33 -7.08 15.81
N PHE A 196 -2.28 -7.79 15.22
CA PHE A 196 -3.69 -7.70 15.61
C PHE A 196 -3.87 -8.27 17.02
N ASN A 197 -3.26 -9.43 17.30
CA ASN A 197 -3.30 -10.04 18.64
C ASN A 197 -2.72 -9.12 19.72
N ALA A 198 -1.64 -8.39 19.43
CA ALA A 198 -1.02 -7.50 20.40
C ALA A 198 -1.79 -6.18 20.64
N TYR A 199 -2.30 -5.55 19.57
CA TYR A 199 -2.73 -4.14 19.62
C TYR A 199 -4.21 -3.90 19.33
N ILE A 200 -4.77 -4.54 18.32
CA ILE A 200 -6.09 -4.16 17.79
C ILE A 200 -7.23 -4.78 18.59
N LEU A 201 -7.06 -6.01 19.09
CA LEU A 201 -8.15 -6.71 19.80
C LEU A 201 -8.51 -6.07 21.14
N LYS A 202 -7.53 -5.48 21.84
CA LYS A 202 -7.78 -4.78 23.10
C LYS A 202 -8.75 -3.61 22.93
N MET A 203 -8.83 -3.04 21.73
CA MET A 203 -9.76 -1.95 21.43
C MET A 203 -11.22 -2.40 21.33
N TRP A 204 -11.50 -3.70 21.10
CA TRP A 204 -12.87 -4.18 20.84
C TRP A 204 -13.49 -4.95 22.01
N ASN A 205 -12.72 -5.19 23.08
CA ASN A 205 -13.20 -5.95 24.23
C ASN A 205 -14.43 -5.32 24.90
N ASN A 206 -14.59 -3.99 24.79
CA ASN A 206 -15.68 -3.25 25.45
C ASN A 206 -16.76 -2.74 24.48
N VAL A 207 -16.71 -3.12 23.19
CA VAL A 207 -17.69 -2.69 22.18
C VAL A 207 -18.90 -3.64 22.22
N PRO A 208 -20.15 -3.16 22.39
CA PRO A 208 -21.36 -4.00 22.36
C PRO A 208 -21.48 -4.85 21.07
N ASP A 209 -22.13 -6.01 21.15
CA ASP A 209 -22.24 -6.95 20.01
C ASP A 209 -22.85 -6.32 18.76
N ALA A 210 -23.95 -5.58 18.91
CA ALA A 210 -24.61 -4.92 17.79
C ALA A 210 -23.69 -3.88 17.12
N GLU A 211 -22.93 -3.12 17.91
CA GLU A 211 -21.99 -2.13 17.40
C GLU A 211 -20.78 -2.79 16.72
N PHE A 212 -20.25 -3.87 17.30
CA PHE A 212 -19.19 -4.66 16.69
C PHE A 212 -19.63 -5.20 15.32
N GLN A 213 -20.82 -5.81 15.24
CA GLN A 213 -21.35 -6.33 13.98
C GLN A 213 -21.57 -5.22 12.95
N ALA A 214 -22.15 -4.08 13.35
CA ALA A 214 -22.32 -2.94 12.45
C ALA A 214 -20.98 -2.44 11.87
N LEU A 215 -19.94 -2.35 12.70
CA LEU A 215 -18.60 -1.98 12.26
C LEU A 215 -17.97 -3.03 11.33
N VAL A 216 -18.21 -4.32 11.58
CA VAL A 216 -17.75 -5.40 10.70
C VAL A 216 -18.44 -5.35 9.34
N GLU A 217 -19.75 -5.12 9.32
CA GLU A 217 -20.55 -4.99 8.10
C GLU A 217 -20.17 -3.77 7.25
N LYS A 218 -19.73 -2.67 7.90
CA LYS A 218 -19.26 -1.48 7.18
C LYS A 218 -17.93 -1.68 6.44
N ARG A 219 -17.15 -2.71 6.78
CA ARG A 219 -15.88 -2.99 6.11
C ARG A 219 -16.15 -3.61 4.75
N THR A 220 -15.39 -3.17 3.74
CA THR A 220 -15.49 -3.74 2.39
C THR A 220 -14.56 -4.94 2.28
N VAL A 221 -13.33 -4.74 1.82
CA VAL A 221 -12.38 -5.84 1.53
C VAL A 221 -11.90 -6.60 2.78
N ARG A 222 -12.10 -6.05 3.98
CA ARG A 222 -11.68 -6.66 5.26
C ARG A 222 -12.81 -7.29 6.06
N LYS A 223 -14.06 -7.29 5.57
CA LYS A 223 -15.22 -7.84 6.28
C LYS A 223 -14.99 -9.25 6.82
N HIS A 224 -14.73 -10.21 5.94
CA HIS A 224 -14.56 -11.61 6.31
C HIS A 224 -13.37 -11.86 7.23
N LEU A 225 -12.30 -11.05 7.11
CA LEU A 225 -11.18 -11.11 8.04
C LEU A 225 -11.64 -10.79 9.48
N TYR A 226 -12.42 -9.71 9.64
CA TYR A 226 -12.88 -9.28 10.95
C TYR A 226 -13.96 -10.21 11.52
N GLN A 227 -14.79 -10.81 10.66
CA GLN A 227 -15.70 -11.89 11.04
C GLN A 227 -14.94 -13.12 11.57
N LYS A 228 -13.87 -13.53 10.86
CA LYS A 228 -13.05 -14.69 11.23
C LYS A 228 -12.37 -14.51 12.59
N ILE A 229 -11.66 -13.40 12.79
CA ILE A 229 -10.87 -13.19 14.04
C ILE A 229 -11.75 -12.82 15.23
N GLY A 230 -12.95 -12.26 14.98
CA GLY A 230 -13.86 -11.78 16.00
C GLY A 230 -13.17 -10.85 17.01
N ARG A 231 -13.48 -11.03 18.30
CA ARG A 231 -12.82 -10.32 19.41
C ARG A 231 -11.63 -11.05 20.01
N LYS A 232 -11.47 -12.34 19.69
CA LYS A 232 -10.45 -13.21 20.30
C LYS A 232 -9.12 -13.17 19.56
N GLY A 233 -9.13 -12.75 18.31
CA GLY A 233 -7.93 -12.70 17.48
C GLY A 233 -7.70 -13.96 16.68
N PHE A 234 -6.47 -14.06 16.20
CA PHE A 234 -5.97 -15.24 15.53
C PHE A 234 -5.62 -16.32 16.55
N ALA A 235 -5.89 -17.57 16.19
CA ALA A 235 -5.53 -18.72 17.01
C ALA A 235 -4.01 -18.92 17.08
N GLU A 236 -3.52 -19.62 18.10
CA GLU A 236 -2.08 -19.84 18.32
C GLU A 236 -1.36 -20.49 17.14
N HIS A 237 -2.01 -21.44 16.46
CA HIS A 237 -1.44 -22.09 15.28
C HIS A 237 -1.29 -21.12 14.10
N GLU A 238 -2.22 -20.18 13.92
CA GLU A 238 -2.14 -19.14 12.90
C GLU A 238 -1.03 -18.13 13.21
N VAL A 239 -0.84 -17.79 14.50
CA VAL A 239 0.29 -16.97 14.94
C VAL A 239 1.61 -17.69 14.66
N ARG A 240 1.70 -18.98 14.95
CA ARG A 240 2.90 -19.79 14.68
C ARG A 240 3.24 -19.84 13.19
N GLU A 241 2.25 -20.12 12.33
CA GLU A 241 2.43 -20.13 10.87
C GLU A 241 2.88 -18.75 10.36
N ALA A 242 2.28 -17.67 10.87
CA ALA A 242 2.66 -16.32 10.49
C ALA A 242 4.12 -16.01 10.87
N LEU A 243 4.53 -16.37 12.09
CA LEU A 243 5.92 -16.20 12.54
C LEU A 243 6.91 -17.04 11.71
N GLU A 244 6.53 -18.25 11.30
CA GLU A 244 7.35 -19.06 10.39
C GLU A 244 7.53 -18.36 9.03
N ARG A 245 6.45 -17.85 8.42
CA ARG A 245 6.50 -17.11 7.15
C ARG A 245 7.36 -15.84 7.25
N LEU A 246 7.30 -15.15 8.39
CA LEU A 246 8.16 -14.00 8.68
C LEU A 246 9.62 -14.41 8.82
N ARG A 247 9.92 -15.52 9.52
CA ARG A 247 11.28 -16.05 9.61
C ARG A 247 11.83 -16.47 8.25
N GLN A 248 11.03 -17.15 7.42
CA GLN A 248 11.43 -17.51 6.05
C GLN A 248 11.71 -16.26 5.19
N THR A 249 10.95 -15.19 5.38
CA THR A 249 11.24 -13.89 4.74
C THR A 249 12.61 -13.37 5.16
N LEU A 250 12.95 -13.39 6.46
CA LEU A 250 14.25 -12.93 6.96
C LEU A 250 15.41 -13.78 6.43
N LEU A 251 15.24 -15.11 6.34
CA LEU A 251 16.22 -16.01 5.73
C LEU A 251 16.44 -15.71 4.24
N ARG A 252 15.36 -15.42 3.50
CA ARG A 252 15.43 -14.99 2.10
C ARG A 252 16.18 -13.65 1.96
N MET A 253 15.93 -12.71 2.86
CA MET A 253 16.65 -11.43 2.91
C MET A 253 18.14 -11.69 3.15
N GLU A 254 18.49 -12.48 4.17
CA GLU A 254 19.87 -12.84 4.50
C GLU A 254 20.63 -13.39 3.29
N SER A 255 19.99 -14.28 2.51
CA SER A 255 20.61 -14.80 1.29
C SER A 255 20.89 -13.72 0.24
N SER A 256 20.01 -12.72 0.11
CA SER A 256 20.16 -11.67 -0.92
C SER A 256 21.12 -10.57 -0.50
N LEU A 257 21.21 -10.29 0.80
CA LEU A 257 22.14 -9.32 1.39
C LEU A 257 23.62 -9.77 1.31
N ARG A 258 23.89 -10.98 0.82
CA ARG A 258 25.25 -11.42 0.45
C ARG A 258 25.78 -10.70 -0.79
N SER A 259 24.90 -10.17 -1.63
CA SER A 259 25.25 -9.51 -2.89
C SER A 259 25.36 -7.98 -2.77
N GLY A 260 25.17 -7.42 -1.58
CA GLY A 260 25.26 -5.99 -1.33
C GLY A 260 24.49 -5.57 -0.07
N PRO A 261 24.59 -4.30 0.33
CA PRO A 261 23.97 -3.81 1.57
C PRO A 261 22.44 -3.76 1.54
N TRP A 262 21.81 -3.92 0.37
CA TRP A 262 20.36 -3.83 0.16
C TRP A 262 19.81 -5.04 -0.60
N LEU A 263 18.50 -5.24 -0.57
CA LEU A 263 17.85 -6.44 -1.14
C LEU A 263 18.06 -6.63 -2.64
N CYS A 264 18.35 -5.54 -3.37
CA CYS A 264 18.64 -5.55 -4.79
C CYS A 264 20.13 -5.28 -5.11
N GLY A 265 21.03 -5.51 -4.15
CA GLY A 265 22.48 -5.29 -4.29
C GLY A 265 22.90 -3.93 -3.74
N GLU A 266 23.56 -3.13 -4.59
CA GLU A 266 24.11 -1.82 -4.20
C GLU A 266 23.09 -0.68 -3.98
N PRO A 267 21.97 -0.54 -4.75
CA PRO A 267 21.04 0.55 -4.53
C PRO A 267 19.99 0.21 -3.45
N PHE A 268 19.63 1.21 -2.63
CA PHE A 268 18.43 1.18 -1.80
C PHE A 268 17.20 1.38 -2.69
N THR A 269 16.23 0.47 -2.62
CA THR A 269 15.11 0.45 -3.58
C THR A 269 13.74 0.35 -2.91
N LEU A 270 12.67 0.38 -3.72
CA LEU A 270 11.32 0.05 -3.28
C LEU A 270 11.20 -1.34 -2.65
N ALA A 271 12.10 -2.29 -2.96
CA ALA A 271 12.14 -3.59 -2.29
C ALA A 271 12.45 -3.43 -0.79
N ASP A 272 13.48 -2.65 -0.47
CA ASP A 272 13.87 -2.36 0.92
C ASP A 272 12.76 -1.59 1.64
N ILE A 273 12.28 -0.50 1.04
CA ILE A 273 11.16 0.32 1.60
C ILE A 273 9.93 -0.54 1.90
N SER A 274 9.64 -1.53 1.04
CA SER A 274 8.49 -2.40 1.22
C SER A 274 8.57 -3.28 2.46
N ILE A 275 9.76 -3.74 2.84
CA ILE A 275 9.94 -4.67 3.97
C ILE A 275 10.23 -3.97 5.30
N VAL A 276 10.76 -2.73 5.29
CA VAL A 276 11.10 -1.97 6.51
C VAL A 276 9.95 -1.95 7.54
N PRO A 277 8.68 -1.64 7.19
CA PRO A 277 7.59 -1.63 8.16
C PRO A 277 7.35 -2.96 8.86
N THR A 278 7.60 -4.08 8.19
CA THR A 278 7.46 -5.42 8.76
C THR A 278 8.54 -5.66 9.81
N VAL A 279 9.81 -5.34 9.51
CA VAL A 279 10.93 -5.56 10.43
C VAL A 279 10.82 -4.64 11.66
N VAL A 280 10.45 -3.37 11.45
CA VAL A 280 10.15 -2.45 12.55
C VAL A 280 9.02 -2.98 13.43
N ARG A 281 7.97 -3.54 12.82
CA ARG A 281 6.86 -4.13 13.57
C ARG A 281 7.29 -5.37 14.36
N LEU A 282 8.17 -6.21 13.82
CA LEU A 282 8.75 -7.34 14.57
C LEU A 282 9.54 -6.85 15.79
N GLU A 283 10.37 -5.81 15.65
CA GLU A 283 11.11 -5.20 16.76
C GLU A 283 10.14 -4.67 17.82
N THR A 284 9.12 -3.92 17.39
CA THR A 284 8.09 -3.33 18.26
C THR A 284 7.27 -4.38 19.02
N LEU A 285 7.15 -5.60 18.47
CA LEU A 285 6.47 -6.73 19.09
C LEU A 285 7.40 -7.61 19.94
N GLY A 286 8.69 -7.28 20.04
CA GLY A 286 9.65 -8.05 20.83
C GLY A 286 10.23 -9.28 20.12
N TYR A 287 10.03 -9.43 18.81
CA TYR A 287 10.51 -10.56 18.01
C TYR A 287 11.95 -10.40 17.51
N THR A 288 12.80 -9.61 18.20
CA THR A 288 14.18 -9.35 17.76
C THR A 288 15.03 -10.62 17.64
N HIS A 289 14.73 -11.65 18.43
CA HIS A 289 15.40 -12.95 18.33
C HIS A 289 15.29 -13.60 16.95
N MET A 290 14.31 -13.22 16.12
CA MET A 290 14.11 -13.77 14.78
C MET A 290 15.17 -13.34 13.75
N TRP A 291 16.08 -12.42 14.06
CA TRP A 291 17.20 -12.07 13.17
C TRP A 291 18.54 -11.83 13.89
N ARG A 292 18.65 -12.17 15.18
CA ARG A 292 19.93 -12.03 15.92
C ARG A 292 21.05 -12.87 15.32
N ASP A 293 20.69 -13.98 14.69
CA ASP A 293 21.59 -14.92 14.02
C ASP A 293 21.75 -14.63 12.51
N LEU A 294 21.16 -13.55 12.00
CA LEU A 294 21.21 -13.14 10.60
C LEU A 294 21.99 -11.83 10.45
N PRO A 295 23.34 -11.88 10.32
CA PRO A 295 24.18 -10.68 10.34
C PRO A 295 23.92 -9.72 9.18
N GLY A 296 23.56 -10.23 8.00
CA GLY A 296 23.17 -9.41 6.86
C GLY A 296 21.91 -8.60 7.17
N VAL A 297 20.86 -9.26 7.67
CA VAL A 297 19.61 -8.61 8.08
C VAL A 297 19.83 -7.60 9.21
N ALA A 298 20.63 -7.96 10.22
CA ALA A 298 20.96 -7.05 11.32
C ALA A 298 21.66 -5.79 10.81
N SER A 299 22.67 -5.94 9.94
CA SER A 299 23.42 -4.83 9.35
C SER A 299 22.55 -3.97 8.44
N TRP A 300 21.70 -4.59 7.63
CA TRP A 300 20.70 -3.92 6.81
C TRP A 300 19.76 -3.07 7.67
N TYR A 301 19.27 -3.60 8.79
CA TYR A 301 18.33 -2.87 9.64
C TYR A 301 18.99 -1.68 10.34
N GLU A 302 20.23 -1.81 10.81
CA GLU A 302 21.00 -0.67 11.31
C GLU A 302 21.25 0.39 10.22
N ALA A 303 21.54 -0.03 8.98
CA ALA A 303 21.70 0.88 7.86
C ALA A 303 20.39 1.63 7.55
N VAL A 304 19.23 0.95 7.58
CA VAL A 304 17.91 1.56 7.46
C VAL A 304 17.66 2.60 8.55
N LYS A 305 17.93 2.26 9.82
CA LYS A 305 17.69 3.16 10.96
C LYS A 305 18.51 4.45 10.90
N ARG A 306 19.66 4.45 10.23
CA ARG A 306 20.50 5.64 10.01
C ARG A 306 19.97 6.57 8.92
N ARG A 307 18.99 6.15 8.11
CA ARG A 307 18.45 6.99 7.03
C ARG A 307 17.57 8.11 7.59
N PRO A 308 17.68 9.36 7.14
CA PRO A 308 16.83 10.46 7.61
C PRO A 308 15.33 10.19 7.44
N SER A 309 14.95 9.51 6.36
CA SER A 309 13.58 9.07 6.07
C SER A 309 12.99 8.16 7.15
N PHE A 310 13.83 7.35 7.80
CA PHE A 310 13.42 6.46 8.88
C PHE A 310 12.96 7.28 10.09
N SER A 311 13.79 8.21 10.56
CA SER A 311 13.44 9.07 11.69
C SER A 311 12.21 9.94 11.40
N ALA A 312 12.07 10.44 10.17
CA ALA A 312 10.88 11.20 9.76
C ALA A 312 9.60 10.33 9.76
N THR A 313 9.70 9.07 9.30
CA THR A 313 8.55 8.14 9.27
C THR A 313 8.20 7.61 10.65
N TYR A 314 9.20 7.22 11.44
CA TYR A 314 9.08 6.50 12.72
C TYR A 314 9.25 7.42 13.94
N HIS A 315 8.69 8.64 13.85
CA HIS A 315 8.59 9.60 14.95
C HIS A 315 7.67 9.09 16.08
N GLU A 316 7.71 9.73 17.25
CA GLU A 316 7.05 9.28 18.48
C GLU A 316 5.58 8.83 18.29
N ALA A 317 4.75 9.65 17.62
CA ALA A 317 3.34 9.34 17.37
C ALA A 317 3.08 8.15 16.43
N SER A 318 4.11 7.62 15.75
CA SER A 318 3.98 6.49 14.81
C SER A 318 4.34 5.13 15.42
N ARG A 319 4.88 5.12 16.64
CA ARG A 319 5.21 3.89 17.38
C ARG A 319 4.01 3.52 18.28
N PRO A 320 3.41 2.34 18.14
CA PRO A 320 2.37 1.93 19.07
C PRO A 320 2.99 1.79 20.48
N PRO A 321 2.24 2.08 21.55
CA PRO A 321 2.74 1.89 22.91
C PRO A 321 3.15 0.41 23.10
N LEU A 322 4.29 0.17 23.75
CA LEU A 322 4.79 -1.19 23.97
C LEU A 322 3.73 -2.05 24.67
N PRO A 323 3.58 -3.34 24.29
CA PRO A 323 2.73 -4.24 25.03
C PRO A 323 3.23 -4.33 26.49
N THR A 324 2.35 -4.16 27.47
CA THR A 324 2.70 -4.37 28.88
C THR A 324 3.20 -5.80 29.10
N ALA A 325 4.21 -5.94 29.97
CA ALA A 325 5.01 -7.15 30.24
C ALA A 325 4.22 -8.42 30.62
N GLN A 326 2.91 -8.33 30.83
CA GLN A 326 2.05 -9.49 31.05
C GLN A 326 1.80 -10.35 29.79
N ASN A 327 2.30 -9.93 28.61
CA ASN A 327 2.03 -10.63 27.34
C ASN A 327 3.24 -11.33 26.72
N THR A 328 4.38 -11.43 27.40
CA THR A 328 5.44 -12.35 26.97
C THR A 328 5.18 -13.74 27.54
N HIS A 329 4.29 -14.50 26.89
CA HIS A 329 4.48 -15.95 26.83
C HIS A 329 5.64 -16.23 25.85
N ALA A 330 6.82 -15.68 26.16
CA ALA A 330 8.07 -16.27 25.74
C ALA A 330 8.32 -17.42 26.73
N GLN A 331 7.59 -18.52 26.55
CA GLN A 331 8.06 -19.79 27.09
C GLN A 331 9.25 -20.20 26.24
N ASP A 332 10.41 -20.19 26.88
CA ASP A 332 11.60 -20.96 26.56
C ASP A 332 11.46 -21.92 25.37
N ALA A 333 11.96 -21.50 24.22
CA ALA A 333 12.38 -22.42 23.15
C ALA A 333 13.83 -22.89 23.39
N SER A 334 14.21 -23.09 24.66
CA SER A 334 15.49 -23.65 25.09
C SER A 334 15.42 -25.15 25.36
N GLN A 335 14.43 -25.85 24.78
CA GLN A 335 14.38 -27.31 24.80
C GLN A 335 14.45 -27.88 23.37
N GLY A 336 15.67 -28.27 23.00
CA GLY A 336 15.95 -29.48 22.21
C GLY A 336 15.47 -29.50 20.76
N PHE A 337 16.29 -28.99 19.85
CA PHE A 337 16.49 -29.65 18.56
C PHE A 337 17.78 -30.46 18.67
N CYS A 338 17.63 -31.77 18.87
CA CYS A 338 18.65 -32.78 18.63
C CYS A 338 18.28 -33.49 17.32
#